data_AF-A0A7S0BUT2-F1
#
_entry.id   AF-A0A7S0BUT2-F1
#
_cell.length_a   1.000
_cell.length_b   1.000
_cell.length_c   1.000
_cell.angle_alpha   90.00
_cell.angle_beta   90.00
_cell.angle_gamma   90.00
#
_symmetry.space_group_name_H-M   'P 1'
#
loop_
_entity.id
_entity.type
_entity.pdbx_description
1 polymer ?
#
loop_
_entity_poly.entity_id
_entity_poly.type
_entity_poly.pdbx_seq_one_letter_code
_entity_poly.pdbx_strand_id
1 'polypeptide(L)'
;GLCRRLRGKKSCVHVARGYGFKRAILIDDFAIQQPLVTPNTVLEGEGVPTDESLTKLKVSGVFLMHDSRNWGRDIQLLCDILGSDGSEHRPLHPHQVVPMYVANPDFVFVNEYHLPRF
;
A
#
# COMPACT_ATOMS: atom_id res chain seq x y z
N GLY A 1 10.08 23.98 11.51
CA GLY A 1 11.04 23.72 10.41
C GLY A 1 11.62 22.31 10.35
N LEU A 2 11.73 21.55 11.46
CA LEU A 2 12.36 20.21 11.46
C LEU A 2 11.37 19.02 11.47
N CYS A 3 10.14 19.20 11.94
CA CYS A 3 9.17 18.10 12.12
C CYS A 3 8.54 17.59 10.81
N ARG A 4 8.60 18.38 9.72
CA ARG A 4 8.07 17.96 8.41
C ARG A 4 9.00 17.03 7.62
N ARG A 5 10.28 16.89 8.00
CA ARG A 5 11.24 16.01 7.29
C ARG A 5 11.19 14.54 7.72
N LEU A 6 10.48 14.21 8.80
CA LEU A 6 10.35 12.81 9.27
C LEU A 6 9.08 12.11 8.76
N ARG A 7 8.18 12.83 8.05
CA ARG A 7 7.02 12.23 7.39
C ARG A 7 7.46 11.52 6.09
N GLY A 8 7.99 10.30 6.23
CA GLY A 8 7.82 9.25 5.22
C GLY A 8 8.95 9.00 4.20
N LYS A 9 10.23 8.99 4.58
CA LYS A 9 11.32 8.53 3.68
C LYS A 9 12.38 7.62 4.31
N LYS A 10 12.01 6.83 5.33
CA LYS A 10 12.58 5.48 5.49
C LYS A 10 11.46 4.54 5.04
N SER A 11 11.50 4.14 3.77
CA SER A 11 10.42 3.40 3.10
C SER A 11 9.92 2.26 3.99
N CYS A 12 8.60 2.05 4.08
CA CYS A 12 8.03 0.89 4.78
C CYS A 12 8.65 -0.43 4.27
N VAL A 13 9.08 -0.46 3.01
CA VAL A 13 9.87 -1.56 2.42
C VAL A 13 11.23 -1.73 3.08
N HIS A 14 11.93 -0.64 3.43
CA HIS A 14 13.19 -0.72 4.17
C HIS A 14 12.99 -1.31 5.57
N VAL A 15 11.94 -0.88 6.28
CA VAL A 15 11.59 -1.44 7.59
C VAL A 15 11.23 -2.92 7.47
N ALA A 16 10.38 -3.29 6.51
CA ALA A 16 10.02 -4.68 6.25
C ALA A 16 11.25 -5.54 5.89
N ARG A 17 12.16 -5.05 5.05
CA ARG A 17 13.42 -5.74 4.74
C ARG A 17 14.30 -5.91 5.99
N GLY A 18 14.34 -4.91 6.88
CA GLY A 18 15.02 -5.00 8.17
C GLY A 18 14.44 -6.09 9.09
N TYR A 19 13.14 -6.35 8.99
CA TYR A 19 12.47 -7.47 9.68
C TYR A 19 12.59 -8.83 8.95
N GLY A 20 13.30 -8.89 7.82
CA GLY A 20 13.58 -10.14 7.09
C GLY A 20 12.60 -10.44 5.96
N PHE A 21 11.68 -9.54 5.61
CA PHE A 21 10.84 -9.72 4.41
C PHE A 21 11.70 -9.64 3.14
N LYS A 22 11.75 -10.75 2.40
CA LYS A 22 12.60 -10.86 1.19
C LYS A 22 12.08 -10.02 0.02
N ARG A 23 10.76 -9.98 -0.15
CA ARG A 23 10.08 -9.33 -1.28
C ARG A 23 8.94 -8.48 -0.75
N ALA A 24 9.23 -7.19 -0.57
CA ALA A 24 8.28 -6.18 -0.11
C ALA A 24 8.27 -5.04 -1.14
N ILE A 25 7.07 -4.56 -1.45
CA ILE A 25 6.80 -3.49 -2.41
C ILE A 25 5.82 -2.50 -1.77
N LEU A 26 5.94 -1.21 -2.11
CA LEU A 26 4.93 -0.22 -1.72
C LEU A 26 3.73 -0.31 -2.65
N ILE A 27 2.55 0.01 -2.13
CA ILE A 27 1.33 0.09 -2.95
C ILE A 27 1.43 1.17 -4.05
N ASP A 28 2.20 2.24 -3.80
CA ASP A 28 2.54 3.27 -4.80
C ASP A 28 3.29 2.67 -6.00
N ASP A 29 4.35 1.90 -5.73
CA ASP A 29 5.18 1.27 -6.77
C ASP A 29 4.37 0.20 -7.53
N PHE A 30 3.51 -0.53 -6.82
CA PHE A 30 2.60 -1.52 -7.38
C PHE A 30 1.56 -0.88 -8.32
N ALA A 31 1.04 0.30 -7.96
CA ALA A 31 0.07 1.02 -8.77
C ALA A 31 0.65 1.55 -10.08
N ILE A 32 1.92 1.98 -10.10
CA ILE A 32 2.59 2.45 -11.32
C ILE A 32 2.64 1.37 -12.39
N GLN A 33 2.78 0.11 -11.99
CA GLN A 33 2.80 -1.03 -12.91
C GLN A 33 1.40 -1.44 -13.38
N GLN A 34 0.34 -0.92 -12.76
CA GLN A 34 -1.06 -1.22 -13.11
C GLN A 34 -1.89 0.07 -13.26
N PRO A 35 -1.55 0.94 -14.23
CA PRO A 35 -2.15 2.28 -14.34
C PRO A 35 -3.65 2.24 -14.61
N LEU A 36 -4.17 1.17 -15.19
CA LEU A 36 -5.59 1.00 -15.51
C LEU A 36 -6.46 0.72 -14.28
N VAL A 37 -5.89 0.35 -13.14
CA VAL A 37 -6.67 0.14 -11.90
C VAL A 37 -7.27 1.46 -11.40
N THR A 38 -6.62 2.59 -11.69
CA THR A 38 -7.14 3.91 -11.35
C THR A 38 -7.06 4.86 -12.54
N PRO A 39 -8.02 4.76 -13.47
CA PRO A 39 -7.98 5.50 -14.73
C PRO A 39 -8.02 7.03 -14.55
N ASN A 40 -8.52 7.52 -13.41
CA ASN A 40 -8.70 8.95 -13.14
C ASN A 40 -7.69 9.51 -12.11
N THR A 41 -6.69 8.72 -11.70
CA THR A 41 -5.71 9.16 -10.71
C THR A 41 -4.46 9.67 -11.40
N VAL A 42 -4.14 10.95 -11.17
CA VAL A 42 -2.79 11.46 -11.45
C VAL A 42 -1.86 10.79 -10.43
N LEU A 43 -0.94 9.95 -10.90
CA LEU A 43 0.10 9.36 -10.06
C LEU A 43 1.09 10.47 -9.69
N GLU A 44 0.74 11.29 -8.69
CA GLU A 44 1.64 12.30 -8.12
C GLU A 44 2.67 11.60 -7.23
N GLY A 45 3.79 11.20 -7.83
CA GLY A 45 4.92 10.65 -7.08
C GLY A 45 5.97 9.98 -7.95
N GLU A 46 7.23 10.22 -7.58
CA GLU A 46 8.38 9.41 -7.99
C GLU A 46 8.28 8.01 -7.37
N GLY A 47 7.29 7.21 -7.73
CA GLY A 47 7.42 5.79 -7.43
C GLY A 47 8.65 5.29 -8.16
N VAL A 48 9.46 4.53 -7.44
CA VAL A 48 10.72 4.08 -8.00
C VAL A 48 10.37 2.92 -8.91
N PRO A 49 10.85 2.89 -10.17
CA PRO A 49 10.73 1.71 -11.01
C PRO A 49 11.21 0.50 -10.22
N THR A 50 10.26 -0.27 -9.76
CA THR A 50 10.51 -1.48 -8.99
C THR A 50 10.58 -2.62 -9.98
N ASP A 51 11.35 -3.65 -9.67
CA ASP A 51 11.45 -4.86 -10.48
C ASP A 51 10.03 -5.35 -10.86
N GLU A 52 9.69 -5.27 -12.15
CA GLU A 52 8.39 -5.68 -12.70
C GLU A 52 8.08 -7.15 -12.41
N SER A 53 9.10 -7.97 -12.14
CA SER A 53 8.87 -9.35 -11.75
C SER A 53 8.11 -9.47 -10.42
N LEU A 54 8.17 -8.46 -9.54
CA LEU A 54 7.51 -8.51 -8.24
C LEU A 54 5.98 -8.46 -8.34
N THR A 55 5.41 -7.82 -9.35
CA THR A 55 3.94 -7.78 -9.55
C THR A 55 3.39 -9.05 -10.17
N LYS A 56 4.25 -9.86 -10.79
CA LYS A 56 3.91 -11.20 -11.30
C LYS A 56 3.89 -12.26 -10.20
N LEU A 57 4.44 -11.94 -9.03
CA LEU A 57 4.45 -12.85 -7.90
C LEU A 57 3.10 -12.84 -7.18
N LYS A 58 2.75 -14.00 -6.64
CA LYS A 58 1.59 -14.15 -5.76
C LYS A 58 1.77 -13.31 -4.48
N VAL A 59 0.84 -12.40 -4.23
CA VAL A 59 0.78 -11.61 -3.00
C VAL A 59 0.46 -12.53 -1.83
N SER A 60 1.39 -12.63 -0.88
CA SER A 60 1.25 -13.51 0.28
C SER A 60 0.63 -12.84 1.50
N GLY A 61 0.50 -11.51 1.49
CA GLY A 61 -0.06 -10.74 2.59
C GLY A 61 0.11 -9.24 2.38
N VAL A 62 -0.71 -8.47 3.09
CA VAL A 62 -0.73 -7.01 3.05
C VAL A 62 -0.47 -6.46 4.46
N PHE A 63 0.38 -5.43 4.56
CA PHE A 63 0.66 -4.72 5.80
C PHE A 63 0.31 -3.24 5.64
N LEU A 64 -0.78 -2.80 6.28
CA LEU A 64 -1.15 -1.39 6.37
C LEU A 64 -0.39 -0.77 7.54
N MET A 65 0.81 -0.25 7.25
CA MET A 65 1.72 0.30 8.25
C MET A 65 1.44 1.76 8.61
N HIS A 66 0.83 2.52 7.69
CA HIS A 66 0.49 3.93 7.83
C HIS A 66 -0.64 4.28 6.86
N ASP A 67 -1.30 5.40 7.11
CA ASP A 67 -2.42 5.87 6.30
C ASP A 67 -1.99 6.18 4.87
N SER A 68 -2.83 5.79 3.92
CA SER A 68 -2.64 6.08 2.51
C SER A 68 -2.71 7.59 2.24
N ARG A 69 -1.93 8.06 1.26
CA ARG A 69 -2.08 9.41 0.68
C ARG A 69 -3.15 9.45 -0.42
N ASN A 70 -3.50 8.30 -0.99
CA ASN A 70 -4.49 8.16 -2.04
C ASN A 70 -5.42 6.97 -1.74
N TRP A 71 -6.33 7.19 -0.81
CA TRP A 71 -7.27 6.17 -0.34
C TRP A 71 -8.12 5.57 -1.46
N GLY A 72 -8.55 6.36 -2.46
CA GLY A 72 -9.36 5.83 -3.56
C GLY A 72 -8.64 4.75 -4.37
N ARG A 73 -7.38 5.01 -4.73
CA ARG A 73 -6.52 4.04 -5.44
C ARG A 73 -6.16 2.85 -4.56
N ASP A 74 -5.75 3.12 -3.34
CA ASP A 74 -5.22 2.08 -2.46
C ASP A 74 -6.33 1.13 -2.00
N ILE A 75 -7.53 1.65 -1.71
CA ILE A 75 -8.71 0.82 -1.42
C ILE A 75 -9.03 -0.08 -2.62
N GLN A 76 -9.04 0.46 -3.86
CA GLN A 76 -9.33 -0.37 -5.03
C GLN A 76 -8.32 -1.52 -5.18
N LEU A 77 -7.02 -1.22 -5.09
CA LEU A 77 -5.97 -2.23 -5.16
C LEU A 77 -6.07 -3.26 -4.03
N LEU A 78 -6.40 -2.82 -2.81
CA LEU A 78 -6.64 -3.71 -1.67
C LEU A 78 -7.83 -4.63 -1.93
N CYS A 79 -8.95 -4.11 -2.44
CA CYS A 79 -10.11 -4.93 -2.81
C CYS A 79 -9.73 -5.99 -3.85
N ASP A 80 -9.00 -5.61 -4.89
CA ASP A 80 -8.55 -6.55 -5.94
C ASP A 80 -7.62 -7.64 -5.39
N ILE A 81 -6.74 -7.29 -4.42
CA ILE A 81 -5.83 -8.26 -3.79
C ILE A 81 -6.58 -9.18 -2.82
N LEU A 82 -7.36 -8.61 -1.90
CA LEU A 82 -8.00 -9.35 -0.81
C LEU A 82 -9.21 -10.16 -1.28
N GLY A 83 -9.88 -9.70 -2.34
CA GLY A 83 -10.96 -10.42 -3.02
C GLY A 83 -10.49 -11.48 -4.01
N SER A 84 -9.18 -11.64 -4.21
CA SER A 84 -8.60 -12.66 -5.09
C SER A 84 -7.77 -13.69 -4.32
N ASP A 85 -7.18 -14.62 -5.07
CA ASP A 85 -6.18 -15.52 -4.52
C ASP A 85 -4.80 -14.86 -4.35
N GLY A 86 -4.64 -13.60 -4.77
CA GLY A 86 -3.37 -12.85 -4.75
C GLY A 86 -2.45 -13.10 -5.94
N SER A 87 -2.85 -13.92 -6.93
CA SER A 87 -2.07 -14.12 -8.16
C SER A 87 -2.11 -12.89 -9.09
N GLU A 88 -1.21 -12.84 -10.08
CA GLU A 88 -1.08 -11.72 -11.04
C GLU A 88 -2.41 -11.31 -11.69
N HIS A 89 -3.22 -12.29 -12.09
CA HIS A 89 -4.51 -12.07 -12.75
C HIS A 89 -5.68 -11.82 -11.80
N ARG A 90 -5.45 -11.95 -10.49
CA ARG A 90 -6.43 -11.68 -9.42
C ARG A 90 -7.82 -12.26 -9.69
N PRO A 91 -7.95 -13.56 -9.95
CA PRO A 91 -9.26 -14.19 -10.07
C PRO A 91 -10.02 -14.03 -8.75
N LEU A 92 -11.31 -13.69 -8.84
CA LEU A 92 -12.16 -13.57 -7.65
C LEU A 92 -12.16 -14.88 -6.85
N HIS A 93 -12.03 -14.75 -5.54
CA HIS A 93 -12.03 -15.87 -4.61
C HIS A 93 -13.19 -15.72 -3.62
N PRO A 94 -13.93 -16.81 -3.31
CA PRO A 94 -15.12 -16.74 -2.43
C PRO A 94 -14.80 -16.38 -0.97
N HIS A 95 -13.53 -16.51 -0.57
CA HIS A 95 -13.04 -16.21 0.77
C HIS A 95 -11.77 -15.35 0.69
N GLN A 96 -11.55 -14.49 1.68
CA GLN A 96 -10.28 -13.78 1.77
C GLN A 96 -9.16 -14.75 2.17
N VAL A 97 -8.26 -15.05 1.23
CA VAL A 97 -7.10 -15.94 1.47
C VAL A 97 -5.79 -15.18 1.64
N VAL A 98 -5.73 -13.94 1.16
CA VAL A 98 -4.61 -13.04 1.42
C VAL A 98 -4.83 -12.33 2.76
N PRO A 99 -3.97 -12.53 3.77
CA PRO A 99 -4.12 -11.87 5.06
C PRO A 99 -3.78 -10.38 4.96
N MET A 100 -4.51 -9.56 5.72
CA MET A 100 -4.23 -8.14 5.90
C MET A 100 -3.95 -7.87 7.38
N TYR A 101 -2.85 -7.17 7.64
CA TYR A 101 -2.48 -6.72 8.98
C TYR A 101 -2.53 -5.20 9.04
N VAL A 102 -3.26 -4.67 10.00
CA VAL A 102 -3.40 -3.22 10.22
C VAL A 102 -2.61 -2.84 11.46
N ALA A 103 -1.63 -1.94 11.28
CA ALA A 103 -0.76 -1.53 12.38
C ALA A 103 -1.43 -0.52 13.33
N ASN A 104 -2.44 0.20 12.85
CA ASN A 104 -3.15 1.21 13.62
C ASN A 104 -4.67 1.12 13.37
N PRO A 105 -5.47 0.69 14.35
CA PRO A 105 -6.94 0.65 14.24
C PRO A 105 -7.61 1.97 14.68
N ASP A 106 -6.85 3.02 14.98
CA ASP A 106 -7.40 4.28 15.46
C ASP A 106 -8.31 4.91 14.40
N PHE A 107 -9.55 5.19 14.79
CA PHE A 107 -10.50 5.92 13.95
C PHE A 107 -10.26 7.45 13.97
N VAL A 108 -9.59 7.94 15.02
CA VAL A 108 -9.39 9.38 15.24
C VAL A 108 -7.96 9.64 15.65
N PHE A 109 -7.33 10.65 15.04
CA PHE A 109 -6.00 11.09 15.44
C PHE A 109 -5.88 12.61 15.55
N VAL A 110 -4.90 13.06 16.32
CA VAL A 110 -4.58 14.48 16.53
C VAL A 110 -3.41 14.88 15.64
N ASN A 111 -3.53 16.04 15.00
CA ASN A 111 -2.43 16.68 14.27
C ASN A 111 -2.40 18.20 14.56
N GLU A 112 -1.66 18.97 13.76
CA GLU A 112 -1.56 20.44 13.92
C GLU A 112 -2.90 21.19 13.70
N TYR A 113 -3.94 20.53 13.19
CA TYR A 113 -5.26 21.11 12.98
C TYR A 113 -6.09 21.09 14.27
N HIS A 114 -6.94 22.10 14.46
CA HIS A 114 -7.70 22.31 15.69
C HIS A 114 -8.83 21.28 15.94
N LEU A 115 -9.23 20.53 14.92
CA LEU A 115 -10.22 19.46 15.04
C LEU A 115 -9.56 18.08 14.85
N PRO A 116 -10.08 17.03 15.51
CA PRO A 116 -9.64 15.66 15.25
C PRO A 116 -9.75 15.31 13.76
N ARG A 117 -8.83 14.48 13.28
CA ARG A 117 -8.84 13.94 11.91
C ARG A 117 -9.36 12.50 11.93
N PHE A 118 -9.86 12.07 10.77
CA PHE A 118 -10.41 10.75 10.49
C PHE A 118 -9.69 10.16 9.27
#